data_AF-A0A9E5T454-F1
#
_entry.id   AF-A0A9E5T454-F1
#
_cell.length_a   1.000
_cell.length_b   1.000
_cell.length_c   1.000
_cell.angle_alpha   90.00
_cell.angle_beta   90.00
_cell.angle_gamma   90.00
#
_symmetry.space_group_name_H-M   'P 1'
#
loop_
_entity.id
_entity.type
_entity.pdbx_description
1 polymer ?
#
loop_
_entity_poly.entity_id
_entity_poly.type
_entity_poly.pdbx_seq_one_letter_code
_entity_poly.pdbx_strand_id
1 'polypeptide(L)'
;MGANEVRAPAVKPIAGTEFSPREIEDAVRRGGLLSLELEMTRACNLRCIYCYAQAGEPMENEIRFEELVDAVQQATDLGARKMVVLGGGEPCLYREFRRLVDYLADLDTVVEVFTNGTLIDRDLAGFLYDRGVSVVVKRNSGDPQTQDALAGSPGTFDQIRNGLNLLLEAGYPDENHGMGVQTVICRRNLAEIPQLWRWARRRGITPYFECMTLQGRAAHTESLHVTTAEVRRVFAELCRIDREEFGLAWTPHPPLVALSCSRHLYSMVVKANGDLYPCVGVTIPVGNIRRERLADVIRNSPVIDDLRHVYERIKGPCRNCRYNGLCYGCRGNAYQLTGDYLASDPCCWVPGEAAEEAQEDGCAEECSRGPASEPNVLCRSLCDFMRTQLVAEGVVFDEDTSFAAVGLDSLGLMELLLFVERRFGVEVPEAELTRANLHSVRAFAECVGRLSGLGTAASGEAGGP
;
A
#
# COMPACT_ATOMS: atom_id res chain seq x y z
N MET A 1 16.58 -40.76 -4.60
CA MET A 1 15.14 -40.53 -4.40
C MET A 1 14.98 -39.05 -4.14
N GLY A 2 14.39 -38.34 -5.10
CA GLY A 2 14.49 -36.89 -5.23
C GLY A 2 13.81 -36.15 -4.08
N ALA A 3 14.51 -35.14 -3.56
CA ALA A 3 13.87 -34.09 -2.79
C ALA A 3 12.94 -33.35 -3.74
N ASN A 4 11.63 -33.53 -3.55
CA ASN A 4 10.64 -32.65 -4.16
C ASN A 4 10.90 -31.25 -3.61
N GLU A 5 11.54 -30.39 -4.40
CA GLU A 5 11.47 -28.95 -4.23
C GLU A 5 10.00 -28.57 -4.34
N VAL A 6 9.35 -28.42 -3.19
CA VAL A 6 8.03 -27.78 -3.10
C VAL A 6 8.25 -26.33 -3.52
N ARG A 7 8.08 -26.05 -4.82
CA ARG A 7 7.95 -24.70 -5.34
C ARG A 7 6.83 -24.05 -4.53
N ALA A 8 7.15 -22.98 -3.79
CA ALA A 8 6.13 -22.23 -3.08
C ALA A 8 5.05 -21.83 -4.10
N PRO A 9 3.75 -22.09 -3.83
CA PRO A 9 2.69 -21.68 -4.73
C PRO A 9 2.80 -20.17 -4.96
N ALA A 10 2.50 -19.71 -6.17
CA ALA A 10 2.47 -18.29 -6.50
C ALA A 10 1.50 -17.60 -5.52
N VAL A 11 2.06 -16.81 -4.59
CA VAL A 11 1.27 -16.11 -3.58
C VAL A 11 0.53 -14.99 -4.31
N LYS A 12 -0.76 -15.21 -4.63
CA LYS A 12 -1.64 -14.11 -5.00
C LYS A 12 -1.69 -13.15 -3.81
N PRO A 13 -1.53 -11.83 -3.99
CA PRO A 13 -1.86 -10.86 -2.97
C PRO A 13 -3.30 -11.09 -2.48
N ILE A 14 -3.61 -10.75 -1.22
CA ILE A 14 -5.00 -10.78 -0.75
C ILE A 14 -5.85 -9.99 -1.76
N ALA A 15 -6.92 -10.62 -2.23
CA ALA A 15 -7.78 -10.08 -3.26
C ALA A 15 -8.11 -8.60 -2.98
N GLY A 16 -7.77 -7.73 -3.95
CA GLY A 16 -8.17 -6.32 -3.91
C GLY A 16 -7.19 -5.33 -3.26
N THR A 17 -5.89 -5.62 -3.24
CA THR A 17 -4.84 -4.58 -3.29
C THR A 17 -4.63 -4.01 -4.71
N GLU A 18 -5.42 -4.49 -5.68
CA GLU A 18 -5.11 -4.49 -7.11
C GLU A 18 -6.17 -3.76 -7.93
N PHE A 19 -6.22 -2.44 -7.77
CA PHE A 19 -6.75 -1.59 -8.83
C PHE A 19 -5.55 -1.05 -9.59
N SER A 20 -5.52 -1.29 -10.88
CA SER A 20 -4.49 -0.71 -11.74
C SER A 20 -4.54 0.82 -11.65
N PRO A 21 -3.41 1.52 -11.88
CA PRO A 21 -3.41 2.98 -11.92
C PRO A 21 -4.49 3.57 -12.84
N ARG A 22 -4.79 2.90 -13.97
CA ARG A 22 -5.85 3.31 -14.90
C ARG A 22 -7.25 3.20 -14.28
N GLU A 23 -7.56 2.12 -13.57
CA GLU A 23 -8.85 1.97 -12.91
C GLU A 23 -9.06 3.02 -11.83
N ILE A 24 -8.01 3.32 -11.07
CA ILE A 24 -8.01 4.36 -10.05
C ILE A 24 -8.26 5.73 -10.68
N GLU A 25 -7.52 6.07 -11.73
CA GLU A 25 -7.67 7.33 -12.47
C GLU A 25 -9.09 7.47 -13.04
N ASP A 26 -9.62 6.40 -13.65
CA ASP A 26 -10.98 6.37 -14.18
C ASP A 26 -12.05 6.56 -13.10
N ALA A 27 -11.86 5.94 -11.93
CA ALA A 27 -12.75 6.12 -10.78
C ALA A 27 -12.70 7.56 -10.24
N VAL A 28 -11.51 8.15 -10.12
CA VAL A 28 -11.34 9.55 -9.71
C VAL A 28 -12.04 10.48 -10.71
N ARG A 29 -11.76 10.32 -12.01
CA ARG A 29 -12.29 11.16 -13.09
C ARG A 29 -13.81 11.17 -13.17
N ARG A 30 -14.46 10.03 -12.94
CA ARG A 30 -15.92 9.91 -12.95
C ARG A 30 -16.60 10.25 -11.62
N GLY A 31 -15.83 10.60 -10.58
CA GLY A 31 -16.37 10.81 -9.23
C GLY A 31 -16.89 9.52 -8.58
N GLY A 32 -16.35 8.37 -8.96
CA GLY A 32 -16.78 7.04 -8.51
C GLY A 32 -15.96 6.49 -7.35
N LEU A 33 -16.24 5.23 -7.00
CA LEU A 33 -15.49 4.41 -6.05
C LEU A 33 -15.07 3.10 -6.72
N LEU A 34 -14.08 2.45 -6.12
CA LEU A 34 -13.68 1.08 -6.45
C LEU A 34 -13.81 0.14 -5.25
N SER A 35 -13.77 0.69 -4.02
CA SER A 35 -14.00 -0.06 -2.80
C SER A 35 -14.80 0.73 -1.76
N LEU A 36 -15.40 0.00 -0.81
CA LEU A 36 -15.99 0.56 0.40
C LEU A 36 -15.48 -0.21 1.62
N GLU A 37 -15.05 0.52 2.63
CA GLU A 37 -14.64 0.01 3.93
C GLU A 37 -15.78 0.20 4.94
N LEU A 38 -16.12 -0.85 5.68
CA LEU A 38 -17.24 -0.87 6.62
C LEU A 38 -16.70 -1.05 8.05
N GLU A 39 -17.17 -0.23 8.97
CA GLU A 39 -17.14 -0.47 10.42
C GLU A 39 -18.59 -0.53 10.93
N MET A 40 -19.05 -1.68 11.45
CA MET A 40 -20.45 -1.88 11.81
C MET A 40 -20.70 -1.72 13.32
N THR A 41 -19.69 -2.06 14.13
CA THR A 41 -19.83 -2.10 15.58
C THR A 41 -18.51 -1.75 16.25
N ARG A 42 -18.54 -1.08 17.39
CA ARG A 42 -17.36 -0.92 18.25
C ARG A 42 -17.18 -2.06 19.23
N ALA A 43 -18.14 -2.99 19.32
CA ALA A 43 -18.03 -4.16 20.16
C ALA A 43 -16.80 -4.99 19.75
N CYS A 44 -15.95 -5.31 20.73
CA CYS A 44 -14.80 -6.18 20.52
C CYS A 44 -14.56 -6.99 21.79
N ASN A 45 -14.23 -8.27 21.64
CA ASN A 45 -13.88 -9.16 22.75
C ASN A 45 -12.43 -9.00 23.23
N LEU A 46 -11.62 -8.14 22.57
CA LEU A 46 -10.25 -7.84 22.96
C LEU A 46 -10.07 -6.37 23.34
N ARG A 47 -8.95 -6.04 24.00
CA ARG A 47 -8.59 -4.67 24.41
C ARG A 47 -7.17 -4.33 23.96
N CYS A 48 -6.87 -4.60 22.68
CA CYS A 48 -5.53 -4.43 22.11
C CYS A 48 -4.98 -3.04 22.41
N ILE A 49 -3.76 -2.97 22.96
CA ILE A 49 -3.16 -1.71 23.43
C ILE A 49 -2.84 -0.76 22.26
N TYR A 50 -2.64 -1.30 21.06
CA TYR A 50 -2.37 -0.56 19.81
C TYR A 50 -3.65 -0.30 18.96
N CYS A 51 -4.85 -0.48 19.52
CA CYS A 51 -6.08 -0.40 18.72
C CYS A 51 -6.37 1.02 18.23
N TYR A 52 -6.42 1.19 16.91
CA TYR A 52 -6.72 2.47 16.25
C TYR A 52 -8.15 2.96 16.52
N ALA A 53 -9.12 2.03 16.58
CA ALA A 53 -10.54 2.35 16.76
C ALA A 53 -10.94 2.55 18.23
N GLN A 54 -10.05 2.26 19.18
CA GLN A 54 -10.38 2.19 20.60
C GLN A 54 -11.63 1.30 20.84
N ALA A 55 -11.68 0.16 20.16
CA ALA A 55 -12.81 -0.76 20.22
C ALA A 55 -12.98 -1.38 21.61
N GLY A 56 -14.21 -1.73 21.95
CA GLY A 56 -14.49 -2.54 23.12
C GLY A 56 -15.97 -2.74 23.39
N GLU A 57 -16.64 -1.68 23.84
CA GLU A 57 -18.08 -1.66 24.02
C GLU A 57 -18.77 -1.16 22.74
N PRO A 58 -20.00 -1.64 22.45
CA PRO A 58 -20.79 -1.11 21.35
C PRO A 58 -21.15 0.37 21.56
N MET A 59 -21.45 1.08 20.48
CA MET A 59 -22.05 2.42 20.56
C MET A 59 -23.56 2.33 20.73
N GLU A 60 -24.17 3.33 21.36
CA GLU A 60 -25.63 3.40 21.47
C GLU A 60 -26.32 3.61 20.11
N ASN A 61 -25.63 4.27 19.16
CA ASN A 61 -26.17 4.67 17.86
C ASN A 61 -25.50 3.95 16.67
N GLU A 62 -25.16 2.67 16.86
CA GLU A 62 -24.59 1.83 15.81
C GLU A 62 -25.47 1.75 14.56
N ILE A 63 -24.80 1.59 13.42
CA ILE A 63 -25.40 1.58 12.10
C ILE A 63 -26.28 0.34 11.94
N ARG A 64 -27.49 0.56 11.44
CA ARG A 64 -28.46 -0.52 11.24
C ARG A 64 -28.10 -1.29 9.98
N PHE A 65 -28.53 -2.55 9.91
CA PHE A 65 -28.31 -3.39 8.74
C PHE A 65 -28.80 -2.72 7.44
N GLU A 66 -29.97 -2.08 7.48
CA GLU A 66 -30.55 -1.41 6.31
C GLU A 66 -29.72 -0.19 5.87
N GLU A 67 -29.07 0.50 6.82
CA GLU A 67 -28.18 1.63 6.52
C GLU A 67 -26.85 1.15 5.90
N LEU A 68 -26.35 -0.02 6.31
CA LEU A 68 -25.20 -0.67 5.68
C LEU A 68 -25.52 -1.11 4.26
N VAL A 69 -26.69 -1.74 4.05
CA VAL A 69 -27.15 -2.17 2.73
C VAL A 69 -27.29 -0.97 1.78
N ASP A 70 -27.89 0.12 2.25
CA ASP A 70 -27.99 1.37 1.48
C ASP A 70 -26.60 1.92 1.13
N ALA A 71 -25.66 1.97 2.08
CA ALA A 71 -24.30 2.42 1.83
C ALA A 71 -23.58 1.58 0.76
N VAL A 72 -23.73 0.25 0.84
CA VAL A 72 -23.15 -0.69 -0.11
C VAL A 72 -23.75 -0.49 -1.49
N GLN A 73 -25.08 -0.36 -1.60
CA GLN A 73 -25.74 -0.11 -2.89
C GLN A 73 -25.30 1.22 -3.51
N GLN A 74 -25.20 2.28 -2.72
CA GLN A 74 -24.68 3.55 -3.21
C GLN A 74 -23.23 3.43 -3.70
N ALA A 75 -22.40 2.62 -3.05
CA ALA A 75 -21.02 2.40 -3.47
C ALA A 75 -20.93 1.54 -4.75
N THR A 76 -21.75 0.50 -4.90
CA THR A 76 -21.79 -0.31 -6.13
C THR A 76 -22.30 0.50 -7.31
N ASP A 77 -23.29 1.38 -7.12
CA ASP A 77 -23.78 2.33 -8.12
C ASP A 77 -22.67 3.30 -8.58
N LEU A 78 -21.70 3.58 -7.71
CA LEU A 78 -20.50 4.39 -8.00
C LEU A 78 -19.34 3.58 -8.62
N GLY A 79 -19.53 2.28 -8.81
CA GLY A 79 -18.58 1.35 -9.43
C GLY A 79 -17.69 0.59 -8.45
N ALA A 80 -18.00 0.59 -7.15
CA ALA A 80 -17.26 -0.20 -6.18
C ALA A 80 -17.44 -1.70 -6.45
N ARG A 81 -16.32 -2.42 -6.51
CA ARG A 81 -16.26 -3.88 -6.73
C ARG A 81 -15.53 -4.63 -5.61
N LYS A 82 -15.20 -3.93 -4.52
CA LYS A 82 -14.59 -4.51 -3.33
C LYS A 82 -15.24 -3.98 -2.06
N MET A 83 -15.61 -4.89 -1.17
CA MET A 83 -16.20 -4.59 0.13
C MET A 83 -15.27 -5.09 1.22
N VAL A 84 -14.77 -4.17 2.05
CA VAL A 84 -13.83 -4.47 3.12
C VAL A 84 -14.53 -4.33 4.46
N VAL A 85 -14.75 -5.45 5.14
CA VAL A 85 -15.34 -5.51 6.47
C VAL A 85 -14.23 -5.36 7.50
N LEU A 86 -14.00 -4.13 7.95
CA LEU A 86 -12.99 -3.79 8.97
C LEU A 86 -13.50 -3.97 10.39
N GLY A 87 -14.81 -3.79 10.60
CA GLY A 87 -15.48 -3.94 11.89
C GLY A 87 -15.58 -2.66 12.68
N GLY A 88 -14.47 -1.93 12.90
CA GLY A 88 -14.36 -0.86 13.91
C GLY A 88 -14.26 -1.41 15.34
N GLY A 89 -14.73 -2.64 15.53
CA GLY A 89 -14.46 -3.59 16.59
C GLY A 89 -14.17 -4.96 15.98
N GLU A 90 -14.74 -6.04 16.54
CA GLU A 90 -14.65 -7.38 15.93
C GLU A 90 -15.89 -7.64 15.05
N PRO A 91 -15.76 -7.75 13.72
CA PRO A 91 -16.90 -8.03 12.84
C PRO A 91 -17.70 -9.26 13.23
N CYS A 92 -17.04 -10.33 13.70
CA CYS A 92 -17.72 -11.58 14.05
C CYS A 92 -18.64 -11.45 15.27
N LEU A 93 -18.58 -10.35 16.03
CA LEU A 93 -19.54 -10.02 17.10
C LEU A 93 -20.76 -9.25 16.62
N TYR A 94 -20.74 -8.71 15.41
CA TYR A 94 -21.89 -8.02 14.86
C TYR A 94 -23.04 -9.01 14.65
N ARG A 95 -24.21 -8.71 15.23
CA ARG A 95 -25.34 -9.64 15.29
C ARG A 95 -25.79 -10.10 13.89
N GLU A 96 -25.71 -9.22 12.90
CA GLU A 96 -26.08 -9.49 11.52
C GLU A 96 -24.88 -9.84 10.62
N PHE A 97 -23.72 -10.20 11.20
CA PHE A 97 -22.49 -10.45 10.45
C PHE A 97 -22.67 -11.45 9.30
N ARG A 98 -23.28 -12.62 9.55
CA ARG A 98 -23.51 -13.62 8.50
C ARG A 98 -24.45 -13.10 7.41
N ARG A 99 -25.54 -12.42 7.81
CA ARG A 99 -26.49 -11.81 6.88
C ARG A 99 -25.82 -10.74 6.02
N LEU A 100 -24.87 -10.00 6.57
CA LEU A 100 -24.07 -9.02 5.82
C LEU A 100 -23.15 -9.73 4.83
N VAL A 101 -22.38 -10.74 5.27
CA VAL A 101 -21.52 -11.52 4.37
C VAL A 101 -22.31 -12.15 3.24
N ASP A 102 -23.47 -12.76 3.53
CA ASP A 102 -24.37 -13.31 2.52
C ASP A 102 -24.77 -12.24 1.49
N TYR A 103 -25.23 -11.08 1.97
CA TYR A 103 -25.63 -9.97 1.12
C TYR A 103 -24.48 -9.48 0.23
N LEU A 104 -23.27 -9.31 0.79
CA LEU A 104 -22.10 -8.83 0.04
C LEU A 104 -21.61 -9.86 -0.99
N ALA A 105 -21.65 -11.16 -0.65
CA ALA A 105 -21.22 -12.24 -1.53
C ALA A 105 -22.19 -12.50 -2.69
N ASP A 106 -23.48 -12.15 -2.52
CA ASP A 106 -24.47 -12.21 -3.60
C ASP A 106 -24.33 -11.04 -4.60
N LEU A 107 -23.50 -10.03 -4.29
CA LEU A 107 -23.11 -8.98 -5.21
C LEU A 107 -21.90 -9.41 -6.05
N ASP A 108 -21.73 -8.83 -7.24
CA ASP A 108 -20.54 -8.99 -8.08
C ASP A 108 -19.34 -8.19 -7.50
N THR A 109 -18.98 -8.49 -6.25
CA THR A 109 -17.94 -7.80 -5.49
C THR A 109 -17.03 -8.77 -4.75
N VAL A 110 -15.76 -8.40 -4.61
CA VAL A 110 -14.82 -9.11 -3.74
C VAL A 110 -15.08 -8.71 -2.30
N VAL A 111 -15.28 -9.69 -1.41
CA VAL A 111 -15.47 -9.48 0.02
C VAL A 111 -14.20 -9.83 0.78
N GLU A 112 -13.72 -8.90 1.61
CA GLU A 112 -12.56 -9.08 2.48
C GLU A 112 -12.96 -8.81 3.94
N VAL A 113 -12.68 -9.74 4.85
CA VAL A 113 -12.99 -9.60 6.28
C VAL A 113 -11.70 -9.53 7.10
N PHE A 114 -11.55 -8.46 7.87
CA PHE A 114 -10.52 -8.36 8.90
C PHE A 114 -11.08 -8.87 10.24
N THR A 115 -10.40 -9.81 10.87
CA THR A 115 -10.84 -10.36 12.16
C THR A 115 -9.66 -10.54 13.12
N ASN A 116 -9.93 -10.49 14.41
CA ASN A 116 -8.97 -10.91 15.42
C ASN A 116 -8.79 -12.44 15.46
N GLY A 117 -9.62 -13.23 14.76
CA GLY A 117 -9.47 -14.68 14.62
C GLY A 117 -9.92 -15.52 15.81
N THR A 118 -10.23 -14.91 16.95
CA THR A 118 -10.56 -15.65 18.20
C THR A 118 -11.94 -16.31 18.17
N LEU A 119 -12.84 -15.85 17.31
CA LEU A 119 -14.21 -16.35 17.15
C LEU A 119 -14.36 -17.29 15.95
N ILE A 120 -13.27 -17.57 15.23
CA ILE A 120 -13.28 -18.52 14.13
C ILE A 120 -13.41 -19.93 14.70
N ASP A 121 -14.56 -20.55 14.45
CA ASP A 121 -14.79 -21.97 14.63
C ASP A 121 -14.91 -22.68 13.26
N ARG A 122 -15.14 -24.00 13.26
CA ARG A 122 -15.24 -24.79 12.04
C ARG A 122 -16.42 -24.36 11.16
N ASP A 123 -17.54 -23.98 11.78
CA ASP A 123 -18.75 -23.57 11.07
C ASP A 123 -18.56 -22.20 10.40
N LEU A 124 -17.99 -21.24 11.11
CA LEU A 124 -17.70 -19.91 10.59
C LEU A 124 -16.62 -19.96 9.51
N ALA A 125 -15.56 -20.77 9.68
CA ALA A 125 -14.52 -20.95 8.67
C ALA A 125 -15.10 -21.53 7.37
N GLY A 126 -15.95 -22.57 7.47
CA GLY A 126 -16.65 -23.15 6.33
C GLY A 126 -17.58 -22.16 5.66
N PHE A 127 -18.40 -21.43 6.43
CA PHE A 127 -19.29 -20.40 5.92
C PHE A 127 -18.55 -19.31 5.12
N LEU A 128 -17.43 -18.80 5.63
CA LEU A 128 -16.63 -17.79 4.93
C LEU A 128 -16.03 -18.35 3.63
N TYR A 129 -15.55 -19.60 3.66
CA TYR A 129 -15.01 -20.29 2.49
C TYR A 129 -16.08 -20.48 1.42
N ASP A 130 -17.24 -21.03 1.78
CA ASP A 130 -18.35 -21.27 0.85
C ASP A 130 -18.87 -19.98 0.19
N ARG A 131 -18.71 -18.84 0.86
CA ARG A 131 -19.07 -17.51 0.35
C ARG A 131 -17.93 -16.79 -0.40
N GLY A 132 -16.79 -17.42 -0.62
CA GLY A 132 -15.68 -16.84 -1.38
C GLY A 132 -15.01 -15.65 -0.69
N VAL A 133 -15.12 -15.54 0.64
CA VAL A 133 -14.61 -14.39 1.39
C VAL A 133 -13.10 -14.49 1.55
N SER A 134 -12.37 -13.41 1.30
CA SER A 134 -10.96 -13.32 1.70
C SER A 134 -10.85 -12.93 3.18
N VAL A 135 -9.98 -13.61 3.93
CA VAL A 135 -9.87 -13.39 5.39
C VAL A 135 -8.49 -12.87 5.77
N VAL A 136 -8.44 -11.79 6.53
CA VAL A 136 -7.20 -11.23 7.09
C VAL A 136 -7.27 -11.32 8.61
N VAL A 137 -6.41 -12.16 9.18
CA VAL A 137 -6.38 -12.41 10.64
C VAL A 137 -5.32 -11.56 11.31
N LYS A 138 -5.68 -10.87 12.39
CA LYS A 138 -4.72 -10.10 13.19
C LYS A 138 -3.81 -11.05 13.98
N ARG A 139 -2.50 -10.98 13.73
CA ARG A 139 -1.48 -11.69 14.52
C ARG A 139 -0.19 -10.88 14.54
N ASN A 140 0.22 -10.47 15.73
CA ASN A 140 1.38 -9.59 15.90
C ASN A 140 2.67 -10.32 16.26
N SER A 141 2.60 -11.53 16.79
CA SER A 141 3.78 -12.25 17.29
C SER A 141 3.61 -13.78 17.20
N GLY A 142 4.75 -14.47 17.13
CA GLY A 142 4.86 -15.92 17.27
C GLY A 142 5.00 -16.36 18.74
N ASP A 143 5.30 -15.43 19.64
CA ASP A 143 5.43 -15.63 21.08
C ASP A 143 4.08 -15.39 21.81
N PRO A 144 3.60 -16.35 22.62
CA PRO A 144 2.33 -16.20 23.33
C PRO A 144 2.27 -15.00 24.27
N GLN A 145 3.36 -14.72 25.01
CA GLN A 145 3.37 -13.62 25.98
C GLN A 145 3.25 -12.26 25.28
N THR A 146 3.99 -12.09 24.20
CA THR A 146 3.98 -10.87 23.39
C THR A 146 2.65 -10.67 22.69
N GLN A 147 2.09 -11.73 22.08
CA GLN A 147 0.78 -11.67 21.43
C GLN A 147 -0.34 -11.32 22.43
N ASP A 148 -0.41 -12.00 23.58
CA ASP A 148 -1.44 -11.77 24.59
C ASP A 148 -1.34 -10.38 25.19
N ALA A 149 -0.12 -9.90 25.48
CA ALA A 149 0.10 -8.56 26.00
C ALA A 149 -0.30 -7.48 24.99
N LEU A 150 0.00 -7.68 23.71
CA LEU A 150 -0.42 -6.79 22.64
C LEU A 150 -1.96 -6.80 22.47
N ALA A 151 -2.59 -7.97 22.56
CA ALA A 151 -4.04 -8.13 22.49
C ALA A 151 -4.81 -7.63 23.73
N GLY A 152 -4.10 -7.46 24.85
CA GLY A 152 -4.69 -7.04 26.13
C GLY A 152 -5.52 -8.11 26.82
N SER A 153 -5.33 -9.40 26.46
CA SER A 153 -6.08 -10.51 27.05
C SER A 153 -5.28 -11.82 27.03
N PRO A 154 -5.11 -12.52 28.16
CA PRO A 154 -4.44 -13.83 28.21
C PRO A 154 -5.17 -14.91 27.40
N GLY A 155 -4.41 -15.85 26.82
CA GLY A 155 -4.92 -16.97 26.02
C GLY A 155 -5.31 -16.60 24.59
N THR A 156 -5.15 -15.33 24.20
CA THR A 156 -5.50 -14.84 22.86
C THR A 156 -4.63 -15.48 21.79
N PHE A 157 -3.35 -15.73 22.06
CA PHE A 157 -2.45 -16.43 21.14
C PHE A 157 -2.99 -17.80 20.71
N ASP A 158 -3.42 -18.60 21.67
CA ASP A 158 -3.92 -19.96 21.39
C ASP A 158 -5.24 -19.91 20.63
N GLN A 159 -6.12 -18.94 20.94
CA GLN A 159 -7.36 -18.70 20.21
C GLN A 159 -7.10 -18.30 18.75
N ILE A 160 -6.19 -17.34 18.52
CA ILE A 160 -5.80 -16.90 17.16
C ILE A 160 -5.18 -18.06 16.38
N ARG A 161 -4.27 -18.82 17.02
CA ARG A 161 -3.65 -19.99 16.39
C ARG A 161 -4.70 -21.02 15.99
N ASN A 162 -5.68 -21.27 16.86
CA ASN A 162 -6.78 -22.20 16.56
C ASN A 162 -7.63 -21.69 15.38
N GLY A 163 -8.02 -20.42 15.37
CA GLY A 163 -8.78 -19.83 14.27
C GLY A 163 -8.04 -19.88 12.93
N LEU A 164 -6.73 -19.58 12.94
CA LEU A 164 -5.87 -19.72 11.76
C LEU A 164 -5.84 -21.17 11.26
N ASN A 165 -5.68 -22.15 12.15
CA ASN A 165 -5.67 -23.56 11.76
C ASN A 165 -7.01 -24.00 11.16
N LEU A 166 -8.13 -23.53 11.70
CA LEU A 166 -9.46 -23.86 11.16
C LEU A 166 -9.70 -23.24 9.77
N LEU A 167 -9.17 -22.05 9.50
CA LEU A 167 -9.18 -21.48 8.14
C LEU A 167 -8.31 -22.34 7.19
N LEU A 168 -7.13 -22.77 7.62
CA LEU A 168 -6.29 -23.67 6.82
C LEU A 168 -7.00 -25.01 6.55
N GLU A 169 -7.69 -25.58 7.55
CA GLU A 169 -8.50 -26.79 7.39
C GLU A 169 -9.70 -26.59 6.44
N ALA A 170 -10.27 -25.38 6.37
CA ALA A 170 -11.36 -25.05 5.46
C ALA A 170 -10.90 -24.91 4.00
N GLY A 171 -9.60 -24.73 3.75
CA GLY A 171 -9.03 -24.65 2.40
C GLY A 171 -8.27 -23.35 2.09
N TYR A 172 -8.15 -22.44 3.05
CA TYR A 172 -7.38 -21.21 2.86
C TYR A 172 -5.86 -21.44 2.93
N PRO A 173 -5.03 -20.64 2.25
CA PRO A 173 -5.36 -19.94 1.01
C PRO A 173 -5.38 -20.92 -0.18
N ASP A 174 -6.20 -20.62 -1.19
CA ASP A 174 -6.17 -21.30 -2.50
C ASP A 174 -6.26 -20.29 -3.66
N GLU A 175 -6.49 -20.77 -4.88
CA GLU A 175 -6.56 -19.93 -6.08
C GLU A 175 -7.69 -18.86 -6.05
N ASN A 176 -8.75 -19.11 -5.29
CA ASN A 176 -9.96 -18.30 -5.19
C ASN A 176 -10.18 -17.68 -3.81
N HIS A 177 -9.52 -18.19 -2.76
CA HIS A 177 -9.72 -17.78 -1.37
C HIS A 177 -8.44 -17.15 -0.80
N GLY A 178 -8.43 -15.81 -0.73
CA GLY A 178 -7.32 -15.04 -0.17
C GLY A 178 -7.22 -15.20 1.35
N MET A 179 -5.99 -15.38 1.86
CA MET A 179 -5.70 -15.37 3.28
C MET A 179 -4.56 -14.41 3.61
N GLY A 180 -4.80 -13.56 4.60
CA GLY A 180 -3.85 -12.59 5.10
C GLY A 180 -3.54 -12.76 6.58
N VAL A 181 -2.35 -12.36 6.98
CA VAL A 181 -2.04 -12.09 8.39
C VAL A 181 -1.60 -10.65 8.54
N GLN A 182 -2.32 -9.91 9.38
CA GLN A 182 -2.04 -8.51 9.65
C GLN A 182 -1.28 -8.34 10.96
N THR A 183 -0.22 -7.53 10.93
CA THR A 183 0.52 -7.10 12.14
C THR A 183 0.77 -5.60 12.11
N VAL A 184 0.79 -4.98 13.28
CA VAL A 184 1.43 -3.67 13.45
C VAL A 184 2.89 -3.87 13.83
N ILE A 185 3.79 -3.14 13.20
CA ILE A 185 5.21 -3.13 13.55
C ILE A 185 5.38 -2.23 14.76
N CYS A 186 5.86 -2.80 15.87
CA CYS A 186 6.06 -2.10 17.13
C CYS A 186 7.29 -2.62 17.87
N ARG A 187 7.73 -1.90 18.91
CA ARG A 187 8.93 -2.23 19.68
C ARG A 187 8.92 -3.66 20.25
N ARG A 188 7.74 -4.18 20.62
CA ARG A 188 7.59 -5.50 21.23
C ARG A 188 7.77 -6.67 20.27
N ASN A 189 7.42 -6.51 18.99
CA ASN A 189 7.49 -7.59 18.01
C ASN A 189 8.57 -7.36 16.93
N LEU A 190 9.29 -6.24 16.96
CA LEU A 190 10.23 -5.82 15.93
C LEU A 190 11.23 -6.92 15.54
N ALA A 191 11.78 -7.63 16.53
CA ALA A 191 12.75 -8.70 16.32
C ALA A 191 12.14 -9.97 15.67
N GLU A 192 10.83 -10.19 15.83
CA GLU A 192 10.11 -11.36 15.29
C GLU A 192 9.59 -11.12 13.87
N ILE A 193 9.49 -9.87 13.42
CA ILE A 193 8.90 -9.49 12.13
C ILE A 193 9.48 -10.30 10.95
N PRO A 194 10.82 -10.46 10.79
CA PRO A 194 11.37 -11.27 9.70
C PRO A 194 10.97 -12.75 9.74
N GLN A 195 10.78 -13.31 10.94
CA GLN A 195 10.36 -14.71 11.09
C GLN A 195 8.87 -14.87 10.78
N LEU A 196 8.03 -13.95 11.25
CA LEU A 196 6.59 -13.95 10.97
C LEU A 196 6.32 -13.75 9.47
N TRP A 197 7.10 -12.88 8.81
CA TRP A 197 7.04 -12.67 7.37
C TRP A 197 7.30 -13.96 6.58
N ARG A 198 8.42 -14.65 6.87
CA ARG A 198 8.73 -15.96 6.28
C ARG A 198 7.66 -17.01 6.58
N TRP A 199 7.14 -17.02 7.81
CA TRP A 199 6.10 -17.96 8.22
C TRP A 199 4.84 -17.81 7.37
N ALA A 200 4.44 -16.57 7.07
CA ALA A 200 3.28 -16.26 6.23
C ALA A 200 3.55 -16.64 4.77
N ARG A 201 4.65 -16.14 4.18
CA ARG A 201 5.04 -16.43 2.79
C ARG A 201 5.12 -17.92 2.48
N ARG A 202 5.75 -18.72 3.36
CA ARG A 202 5.88 -20.19 3.18
C ARG A 202 4.54 -20.94 3.18
N ARG A 203 3.47 -20.33 3.68
CA ARG A 203 2.12 -20.91 3.73
C ARG A 203 1.19 -20.34 2.66
N GLY A 204 1.71 -19.50 1.75
CA GLY A 204 0.88 -18.78 0.79
C GLY A 204 0.02 -17.68 1.43
N ILE A 205 0.23 -17.38 2.72
CA ILE A 205 -0.50 -16.34 3.43
C ILE A 205 0.15 -15.00 3.09
N THR A 206 -0.64 -14.02 2.69
CA THR A 206 -0.13 -12.68 2.43
C THR A 206 0.18 -11.95 3.74
N PRO A 207 1.40 -11.46 3.93
CA PRO A 207 1.74 -10.66 5.10
C PRO A 207 1.29 -9.20 4.92
N TYR A 208 0.29 -8.76 5.68
CA TYR A 208 -0.16 -7.36 5.73
C TYR A 208 0.52 -6.65 6.91
N PHE A 209 1.76 -6.18 6.72
CA PHE A 209 2.57 -5.61 7.80
C PHE A 209 2.62 -4.09 7.66
N GLU A 210 2.27 -3.37 8.71
CA GLU A 210 2.10 -1.92 8.65
C GLU A 210 2.77 -1.19 9.81
N CYS A 211 3.22 0.04 9.54
CA CYS A 211 3.55 0.99 10.58
C CYS A 211 2.30 1.33 11.40
N MET A 212 2.45 1.41 12.72
CA MET A 212 1.35 1.77 13.60
C MET A 212 0.93 3.23 13.37
N THR A 213 -0.36 3.46 13.10
CA THR A 213 -0.94 4.81 13.08
C THR A 213 -1.29 5.22 14.52
N LEU A 214 -0.75 6.35 14.99
CA LEU A 214 -0.91 6.80 16.39
C LEU A 214 -2.28 7.44 16.65
N GLN A 215 -3.31 6.60 16.72
CA GLN A 215 -4.69 7.02 17.02
C GLN A 215 -5.39 6.03 17.97
N GLY A 216 -6.53 6.43 18.54
CA GLY A 216 -7.25 5.62 19.51
C GLY A 216 -6.36 5.26 20.70
N ARG A 217 -6.31 3.97 21.08
CA ARG A 217 -5.40 3.54 22.17
C ARG A 217 -3.93 3.62 21.78
N ALA A 218 -3.59 3.47 20.50
CA ALA A 218 -2.21 3.54 20.03
C ALA A 218 -1.55 4.90 20.28
N ALA A 219 -2.34 5.99 20.34
CA ALA A 219 -1.86 7.33 20.66
C ALA A 219 -1.22 7.46 22.05
N HIS A 220 -1.47 6.50 22.95
CA HIS A 220 -0.96 6.49 24.33
C HIS A 220 -0.01 5.31 24.59
N THR A 221 0.78 4.94 23.58
CA THR A 221 1.66 3.77 23.64
C THR A 221 3.11 4.08 23.24
N GLU A 222 3.72 5.06 23.88
CA GLU A 222 5.11 5.46 23.61
C GLU A 222 6.10 4.28 23.72
N SER A 223 5.81 3.34 24.64
CA SER A 223 6.59 2.11 24.81
C SER A 223 6.57 1.17 23.60
N LEU A 224 5.63 1.33 22.67
CA LEU A 224 5.51 0.55 21.44
C LEU A 224 6.14 1.23 20.23
N HIS A 225 6.53 2.50 20.34
CA HIS A 225 7.02 3.28 19.21
C HIS A 225 8.32 2.70 18.65
N VAL A 226 8.42 2.74 17.32
CA VAL A 226 9.61 2.37 16.56
C VAL A 226 10.09 3.60 15.80
N THR A 227 11.40 3.79 15.75
CA THR A 227 12.01 4.91 15.03
C THR A 227 11.95 4.66 13.51
N THR A 228 11.96 5.74 12.74
CA THR A 228 12.03 5.68 11.27
C THR A 228 13.23 4.85 10.78
N ALA A 229 14.36 4.90 11.48
CA ALA A 229 15.54 4.09 11.16
C ALA A 229 15.31 2.59 11.41
N GLU A 230 14.67 2.21 12.52
CA GLU A 230 14.28 0.82 12.81
C GLU A 230 13.31 0.29 11.75
N VAL A 231 12.29 1.08 11.37
CA VAL A 231 11.33 0.71 10.31
C VAL A 231 12.07 0.51 8.99
N ARG A 232 12.93 1.46 8.58
CA ARG A 232 13.72 1.34 7.34
C ARG A 232 14.57 0.07 7.32
N ARG A 233 15.24 -0.27 8.43
CA ARG A 233 16.05 -1.48 8.55
C ARG A 233 15.21 -2.74 8.36
N VAL A 234 14.06 -2.83 9.03
CA VAL A 234 13.15 -3.98 8.89
C VAL A 234 12.61 -4.07 7.47
N PHE A 235 12.15 -2.99 6.86
CA PHE A 235 11.63 -3.03 5.49
C PHE A 235 12.71 -3.46 4.48
N ALA A 236 13.96 -2.99 4.66
CA ALA A 236 15.08 -3.43 3.84
C ALA A 236 15.39 -4.93 4.03
N GLU A 237 15.32 -5.43 5.27
CA GLU A 237 15.50 -6.86 5.56
C GLU A 237 14.39 -7.69 4.91
N LEU A 238 13.12 -7.28 5.04
CA LEU A 238 11.99 -8.00 4.45
C LEU A 238 12.05 -7.99 2.92
N CYS A 239 12.47 -6.88 2.30
CA CYS A 239 12.71 -6.79 0.87
C CYS A 239 13.81 -7.77 0.41
N ARG A 240 14.90 -7.86 1.18
CA ARG A 240 15.97 -8.84 0.92
C ARG A 240 15.46 -10.27 1.04
N ILE A 241 14.68 -10.58 2.07
CA ILE A 241 14.06 -11.90 2.28
C ILE A 241 13.17 -12.27 1.09
N ASP A 242 12.29 -11.36 0.68
CA ASP A 242 11.39 -11.58 -0.45
C ASP A 242 12.18 -11.83 -1.75
N ARG A 243 13.23 -11.06 -2.01
CA ARG A 243 14.08 -11.24 -3.19
C ARG A 243 14.85 -12.56 -3.18
N GLU A 244 15.47 -12.89 -2.05
CA GLU A 244 16.38 -14.05 -1.92
C GLU A 244 15.64 -15.38 -1.71
N GLU A 245 14.56 -15.39 -0.93
CA GLU A 245 13.83 -16.62 -0.55
C GLU A 245 12.57 -16.84 -1.39
N PHE A 246 11.97 -15.80 -1.95
CA PHE A 246 10.64 -15.88 -2.60
C PHE A 246 10.61 -15.32 -4.03
N GLY A 247 11.71 -14.76 -4.54
CA GLY A 247 11.79 -14.18 -5.89
C GLY A 247 10.94 -12.92 -6.10
N LEU A 248 10.53 -12.24 -5.02
CA LEU A 248 9.68 -11.06 -5.07
C LEU A 248 10.52 -9.78 -4.92
N ALA A 249 10.39 -8.86 -5.85
CA ALA A 249 11.12 -7.59 -5.84
C ALA A 249 10.15 -6.42 -5.61
N TRP A 250 10.51 -5.53 -4.68
CA TRP A 250 9.76 -4.31 -4.38
C TRP A 250 10.69 -3.27 -3.76
N THR A 251 10.31 -2.00 -3.84
CA THR A 251 11.09 -0.91 -3.24
C THR A 251 10.59 -0.62 -1.83
N PRO A 252 11.46 -0.64 -0.81
CA PRO A 252 11.08 -0.25 0.54
C PRO A 252 10.58 1.19 0.63
N HIS A 253 9.34 1.37 1.09
CA HIS A 253 8.81 2.65 1.53
C HIS A 253 7.71 2.43 2.60
N PRO A 254 7.51 3.37 3.54
CA PRO A 254 6.41 3.30 4.49
C PRO A 254 5.06 3.66 3.81
N PRO A 255 3.92 3.40 4.47
CA PRO A 255 3.76 2.76 5.77
C PRO A 255 3.51 1.23 5.71
N LEU A 256 3.26 0.67 4.53
CA LEU A 256 2.94 -0.75 4.35
C LEU A 256 4.14 -1.49 3.75
N VAL A 257 4.49 -2.64 4.32
CA VAL A 257 5.57 -3.47 3.77
C VAL A 257 5.13 -4.09 2.45
N ALA A 258 5.97 -3.99 1.41
CA ALA A 258 5.75 -4.55 0.06
C ALA A 258 4.50 -4.04 -0.69
N LEU A 259 3.79 -3.05 -0.15
CA LEU A 259 2.52 -2.56 -0.68
C LEU A 259 2.49 -1.02 -0.70
N SER A 260 1.77 -0.46 -1.66
CA SER A 260 1.41 0.95 -1.69
C SER A 260 -0.06 1.13 -1.34
N CYS A 261 -0.37 2.13 -0.51
CA CYS A 261 -1.75 2.49 -0.24
C CYS A 261 -2.19 3.58 -1.21
N SER A 262 -3.26 3.33 -1.97
CA SER A 262 -3.91 4.30 -2.87
C SER A 262 -5.39 4.52 -2.52
N ARG A 263 -5.83 4.02 -1.37
CA ARG A 263 -7.25 3.94 -0.99
C ARG A 263 -7.95 5.29 -0.99
N HIS A 264 -7.27 6.36 -0.60
CA HIS A 264 -7.84 7.71 -0.60
C HIS A 264 -8.35 8.19 -1.96
N LEU A 265 -7.86 7.60 -3.06
CA LEU A 265 -8.27 7.95 -4.42
C LEU A 265 -9.63 7.31 -4.79
N TYR A 266 -9.93 6.13 -4.25
CA TYR A 266 -11.03 5.28 -4.76
C TYR A 266 -11.89 4.59 -3.69
N SER A 267 -11.57 4.76 -2.41
CA SER A 267 -12.23 4.13 -1.26
C SER A 267 -12.81 5.17 -0.31
N MET A 268 -13.76 4.73 0.51
CA MET A 268 -14.29 5.48 1.65
C MET A 268 -14.58 4.52 2.80
N VAL A 269 -14.63 5.06 4.02
CA VAL A 269 -15.00 4.31 5.22
C VAL A 269 -16.37 4.77 5.71
N VAL A 270 -17.28 3.83 5.91
CA VAL A 270 -18.54 4.03 6.64
C VAL A 270 -18.32 3.53 8.06
N LYS A 271 -18.39 4.44 9.04
CA LYS A 271 -18.18 4.10 10.45
C LYS A 271 -19.44 3.57 11.12
N ALA A 272 -19.25 2.96 12.29
CA ALA A 272 -20.34 2.36 13.07
C ALA A 272 -21.42 3.39 13.46
N ASN A 273 -21.11 4.68 13.54
CA ASN A 273 -22.10 5.73 13.81
C ASN A 273 -22.71 6.36 12.54
N GLY A 274 -22.40 5.81 11.36
CA GLY A 274 -22.81 6.30 10.05
C GLY A 274 -21.95 7.43 9.48
N ASP A 275 -20.93 7.91 10.20
CA ASP A 275 -20.04 8.93 9.68
C ASP A 275 -19.16 8.37 8.54
N LEU A 276 -18.91 9.22 7.55
CA LEU A 276 -18.12 8.93 6.37
C LEU A 276 -16.72 9.52 6.53
N TYR A 277 -15.70 8.74 6.20
CA TYR A 277 -14.30 9.15 6.25
C TYR A 277 -13.55 8.78 4.97
N PRO A 278 -12.50 9.53 4.58
CA PRO A 278 -11.71 9.21 3.40
C PRO A 278 -10.73 8.04 3.63
N CYS A 279 -10.33 7.79 4.88
CA CYS A 279 -9.73 6.52 5.33
C CYS A 279 -9.79 6.43 6.86
N VAL A 280 -9.42 5.28 7.42
CA VAL A 280 -9.38 5.07 8.88
C VAL A 280 -8.41 5.97 9.64
N GLY A 281 -7.36 6.48 8.99
CA GLY A 281 -6.31 7.31 9.61
C GLY A 281 -6.53 8.82 9.50
N VAL A 282 -7.29 9.29 8.52
CA VAL A 282 -7.66 10.72 8.42
C VAL A 282 -9.01 10.88 9.10
N THR A 283 -9.00 11.10 10.41
CA THR A 283 -10.21 11.12 11.25
C THR A 283 -10.94 12.47 11.18
N ILE A 284 -11.16 12.97 9.96
CA ILE A 284 -12.04 14.10 9.66
C ILE A 284 -13.33 13.54 9.04
N PRO A 285 -14.50 13.68 9.68
CA PRO A 285 -15.76 13.25 9.10
C PRO A 285 -16.07 14.14 7.89
N VAL A 286 -16.36 13.52 6.74
CA VAL A 286 -16.66 14.21 5.48
C VAL A 286 -18.15 14.16 5.12
N GLY A 287 -18.95 13.44 5.90
CA GLY A 287 -20.40 13.38 5.78
C GLY A 287 -20.99 12.31 6.71
N ASN A 288 -22.29 12.08 6.62
CA ASN A 288 -22.95 10.96 7.32
C ASN A 288 -23.97 10.27 6.41
N ILE A 289 -23.89 8.93 6.32
CA ILE A 289 -24.70 8.13 5.39
C ILE A 289 -26.21 8.25 5.64
N ARG A 290 -26.61 8.62 6.86
CA ARG A 290 -28.03 8.80 7.22
C ARG A 290 -28.63 10.10 6.68
N ARG A 291 -27.78 11.02 6.18
CA ARG A 291 -28.18 12.39 5.81
C ARG A 291 -27.79 12.74 4.39
N GLU A 292 -26.69 12.17 3.89
CA GLU A 292 -26.07 12.56 2.63
C GLU A 292 -25.79 11.34 1.77
N ARG A 293 -25.93 11.49 0.44
CA ARG A 293 -25.56 10.45 -0.52
C ARG A 293 -24.06 10.41 -0.71
N LEU A 294 -23.46 9.22 -0.85
CA LEU A 294 -22.03 9.04 -1.10
C LEU A 294 -21.54 9.87 -2.30
N ALA A 295 -22.31 9.87 -3.39
CA ALA A 295 -21.98 10.62 -4.60
C ALA A 295 -21.84 12.13 -4.36
N ASP A 296 -22.67 12.70 -3.49
CA ASP A 296 -22.63 14.13 -3.17
C ASP A 296 -21.48 14.45 -2.21
N VAL A 297 -21.20 13.56 -1.24
CA VAL A 297 -20.04 13.69 -0.35
C VAL A 297 -18.74 13.66 -1.16
N ILE A 298 -18.59 12.71 -2.09
CA ILE A 298 -17.42 12.61 -2.97
C ILE A 298 -17.24 13.87 -3.81
N ARG A 299 -18.34 14.41 -4.37
CA ARG A 299 -18.29 15.58 -5.24
C ARG A 299 -17.97 16.86 -4.48
N ASN A 300 -18.51 17.02 -3.28
CA ASN A 300 -18.55 18.32 -2.61
C ASN A 300 -17.56 18.45 -1.44
N SER A 301 -16.98 17.35 -0.94
CA SER A 301 -16.05 17.40 0.19
C SER A 301 -14.68 17.95 -0.22
N PRO A 302 -14.22 19.06 0.36
CA PRO A 302 -12.89 19.61 0.09
C PRO A 302 -11.78 18.63 0.50
N VAL A 303 -11.98 17.84 1.55
CA VAL A 303 -11.01 16.85 2.03
C VAL A 303 -10.85 15.70 1.02
N ILE A 304 -11.95 15.22 0.44
CA ILE A 304 -11.89 14.18 -0.59
C ILE A 304 -11.21 14.73 -1.84
N ASP A 305 -11.57 15.94 -2.26
CA ASP A 305 -10.97 16.60 -3.41
C ASP A 305 -9.45 16.81 -3.22
N ASP A 306 -9.04 17.24 -2.04
CA ASP A 306 -7.62 17.37 -1.68
C ASP A 306 -6.86 16.04 -1.79
N LEU A 307 -7.45 14.97 -1.27
CA LEU A 307 -6.83 13.65 -1.24
C LEU A 307 -6.81 12.96 -2.60
N ARG A 308 -7.82 13.21 -3.45
CA ARG A 308 -7.84 12.74 -4.85
C ARG A 308 -6.81 13.46 -5.72
N HIS A 309 -6.47 14.71 -5.39
CA HIS A 309 -5.44 15.51 -6.06
C HIS A 309 -4.18 15.66 -5.21
N VAL A 310 -3.87 14.65 -4.39
CA VAL A 310 -2.80 14.72 -3.37
C VAL A 310 -1.44 15.11 -3.95
N TYR A 311 -1.08 14.63 -5.14
CA TYR A 311 0.24 14.90 -5.73
C TYR A 311 0.46 16.38 -6.06
N GLU A 312 -0.61 17.11 -6.39
CA GLU A 312 -0.59 18.54 -6.68
C GLU A 312 -0.67 19.39 -5.40
N ARG A 313 -1.35 18.88 -4.38
CA ARG A 313 -1.73 19.65 -3.18
C ARG A 313 -0.86 19.38 -1.97
N ILE A 314 -0.12 18.27 -1.95
CA ILE A 314 0.79 17.93 -0.85
C ILE A 314 1.77 19.08 -0.56
N LYS A 315 2.04 19.29 0.72
CA LYS A 315 2.85 20.38 1.24
C LYS A 315 4.24 19.88 1.64
N GLY A 316 5.11 20.82 1.99
CA GLY A 316 6.44 20.54 2.50
C GLY A 316 7.36 19.86 1.46
N PRO A 317 8.45 19.21 1.91
CA PRO A 317 9.42 18.55 1.04
C PRO A 317 8.81 17.54 0.05
N CYS A 318 7.67 16.93 0.38
CA CYS A 318 7.00 15.98 -0.50
C CYS A 318 6.54 16.59 -1.83
N ARG A 319 6.27 17.90 -1.88
CA ARG A 319 5.85 18.60 -3.11
C ARG A 319 6.92 18.53 -4.21
N ASN A 320 8.18 18.73 -3.84
CA ASN A 320 9.31 18.73 -4.79
C ASN A 320 10.14 17.44 -4.71
N CYS A 321 9.67 16.44 -3.97
CA CYS A 321 10.39 15.19 -3.79
C CYS A 321 10.51 14.44 -5.11
N ARG A 322 11.66 13.82 -5.37
CA ARG A 322 11.89 12.95 -6.54
C ARG A 322 10.92 11.77 -6.70
N TYR A 323 10.15 11.45 -5.66
CA TYR A 323 9.14 10.40 -5.67
C TYR A 323 7.70 10.94 -5.78
N ASN A 324 7.50 12.25 -5.93
CA ASN A 324 6.19 12.82 -6.23
C ASN A 324 5.65 12.19 -7.54
N GLY A 325 4.35 11.92 -7.59
CA GLY A 325 3.68 11.12 -8.63
C GLY A 325 3.68 9.61 -8.37
N LEU A 326 4.57 9.11 -7.49
CA LEU A 326 4.62 7.69 -7.11
C LEU A 326 4.26 7.48 -5.64
N CYS A 327 4.80 8.32 -4.77
CA CYS A 327 4.58 8.26 -3.33
C CYS A 327 4.07 9.61 -2.82
N TYR A 328 3.09 9.53 -1.91
CA TYR A 328 2.62 10.68 -1.15
C TYR A 328 2.63 10.39 0.36
N GLY A 329 3.23 9.27 0.81
CA GLY A 329 3.25 8.86 2.23
C GLY A 329 1.87 8.60 2.83
N CYS A 330 1.82 8.26 4.11
CA CYS A 330 0.57 7.99 4.82
C CYS A 330 -0.13 9.30 5.22
N ARG A 331 -1.27 9.60 4.58
CA ARG A 331 -2.07 10.80 4.93
C ARG A 331 -2.69 10.70 6.31
N GLY A 332 -3.05 9.49 6.74
CA GLY A 332 -3.52 9.25 8.10
C GLY A 332 -2.45 9.56 9.14
N ASN A 333 -1.22 9.06 8.95
CA ASN A 333 -0.14 9.34 9.87
C ASN A 333 0.25 10.83 9.89
N ALA A 334 0.31 11.47 8.73
CA ALA A 334 0.51 12.91 8.62
C ALA A 334 -0.54 13.68 9.44
N TYR A 335 -1.82 13.34 9.29
CA TYR A 335 -2.90 13.97 10.04
C TYR A 335 -2.79 13.73 11.56
N GLN A 336 -2.59 12.49 12.00
CA GLN A 336 -2.53 12.18 13.43
C GLN A 336 -1.35 12.84 14.15
N LEU A 337 -0.21 13.02 13.46
CA LEU A 337 1.01 13.58 14.05
C LEU A 337 1.14 15.10 13.89
N THR A 338 0.55 15.68 12.84
CA THR A 338 0.74 17.11 12.51
C THR A 338 -0.55 17.92 12.53
N GLY A 339 -1.71 17.27 12.53
CA GLY A 339 -3.01 17.92 12.34
C GLY A 339 -3.32 18.29 10.88
N ASP A 340 -2.40 18.10 9.94
CA ASP A 340 -2.56 18.44 8.52
C ASP A 340 -2.37 17.19 7.65
N TYR A 341 -3.47 16.71 7.05
CA TYR A 341 -3.45 15.53 6.17
C TYR A 341 -2.68 15.77 4.86
N LEU A 342 -2.31 17.02 4.53
CA LEU A 342 -1.46 17.37 3.38
C LEU A 342 0.01 17.62 3.77
N ALA A 343 0.38 17.55 5.04
CA ALA A 343 1.78 17.67 5.46
C ALA A 343 2.63 16.48 5.00
N SER A 344 3.95 16.62 5.06
CA SER A 344 4.87 15.50 4.87
C SER A 344 4.61 14.40 5.89
N ASP A 345 4.69 13.14 5.47
CA ASP A 345 4.56 12.00 6.39
C ASP A 345 5.77 11.93 7.33
N PRO A 346 5.60 12.06 8.67
CA PRO A 346 6.71 12.01 9.62
C PRO A 346 7.44 10.66 9.68
N CYS A 347 6.83 9.59 9.15
CA CYS A 347 7.48 8.28 9.06
C CYS A 347 8.36 8.13 7.80
N CYS A 348 8.41 9.12 6.91
CA CYS A 348 9.26 9.09 5.74
C CYS A 348 10.74 9.11 6.12
N TRP A 349 11.55 8.24 5.52
CA TRP A 349 13.01 8.19 5.70
C TRP A 349 13.79 8.81 4.54
N VAL A 350 13.11 9.46 3.59
CA VAL A 350 13.76 10.27 2.57
C VAL A 350 14.11 11.60 3.23
N PRO A 351 15.40 11.99 3.31
CA PRO A 351 15.78 13.28 3.84
C PRO A 351 15.05 14.36 3.03
N GLY A 352 14.39 15.30 3.71
CA GLY A 352 14.02 16.54 3.05
C GLY A 352 15.30 17.30 2.70
N GLU A 353 15.32 18.04 1.60
CA GLU A 353 16.44 18.93 1.24
C GLU A 353 16.70 20.05 2.28
N ALA A 354 15.99 20.04 3.41
CA ALA A 354 16.15 20.93 4.56
C ALA A 354 16.51 20.20 5.88
N ALA A 355 16.82 18.90 5.84
CA ALA A 355 17.25 18.13 7.02
C ALA A 355 18.76 17.85 6.93
N GLU A 356 19.57 18.87 7.20
CA GLU A 356 21.01 18.73 7.41
C GLU A 356 21.32 18.25 8.84
N GLU A 357 22.38 17.44 8.92
CA GLU A 357 23.18 17.07 10.10
C GLU A 357 22.56 16.11 11.14
N ALA A 358 22.58 14.81 10.83
CA ALA A 358 22.80 13.77 11.84
C ALA A 358 23.50 12.53 11.24
N GLN A 359 24.82 12.50 11.46
CA GLN A 359 25.73 11.35 11.53
C GLN A 359 25.50 10.15 10.59
N GLU A 360 26.43 10.04 9.65
CA GLU A 360 26.81 8.83 8.92
C GLU A 360 27.02 7.65 9.87
N ASP A 361 26.27 6.56 9.65
CA ASP A 361 26.64 5.21 10.10
C ASP A 361 26.22 4.19 9.03
N GLY A 362 27.17 3.90 8.12
CA GLY A 362 27.64 2.54 7.85
C GLY A 362 26.73 1.51 7.16
N CYS A 363 25.58 1.85 6.60
CA CYS A 363 24.77 0.88 5.84
C CYS A 363 24.14 1.40 4.54
N ALA A 364 24.59 2.56 4.05
CA ALA A 364 24.12 3.14 2.79
C ALA A 364 25.21 3.26 1.70
N GLU A 365 26.46 2.89 1.97
CA GLU A 365 27.59 3.30 1.12
C GLU A 365 27.95 2.41 -0.06
N GLU A 366 27.28 1.27 -0.29
CA GLU A 366 27.54 0.46 -1.50
C GLU A 366 26.57 0.73 -2.67
N CYS A 367 25.70 1.75 -2.58
CA CYS A 367 24.86 2.15 -3.72
C CYS A 367 24.91 3.65 -4.07
N SER A 368 25.76 4.44 -3.41
CA SER A 368 25.78 5.90 -3.59
C SER A 368 27.15 6.56 -3.38
N ARG A 369 28.17 6.09 -4.11
CA ARG A 369 29.37 6.89 -4.37
C ARG A 369 29.68 6.93 -5.87
N GLY A 370 29.30 8.03 -6.49
CA GLY A 370 29.79 8.48 -7.80
C GLY A 370 29.67 10.00 -7.83
N PRO A 371 30.67 10.73 -8.37
CA PRO A 371 30.71 12.19 -8.28
C PRO A 371 29.58 12.82 -9.10
N ALA A 372 29.19 14.03 -8.70
CA ALA A 372 28.31 14.89 -9.46
C ALA A 372 28.96 15.23 -10.82
N SER A 373 28.51 14.57 -11.88
CA SER A 373 28.43 15.00 -13.27
C SER A 373 28.01 13.78 -14.14
N GLU A 374 27.42 14.06 -15.31
CA GLU A 374 27.33 13.17 -16.47
C GLU A 374 26.06 12.29 -16.70
N PRO A 375 25.67 12.05 -17.99
CA PRO A 375 24.51 11.32 -18.52
C PRO A 375 24.01 10.02 -17.85
N ASN A 376 24.76 9.48 -16.90
CA ASN A 376 24.48 8.21 -16.22
C ASN A 376 23.22 8.23 -15.33
N VAL A 377 22.85 9.37 -14.73
CA VAL A 377 21.63 9.46 -13.89
C VAL A 377 20.36 9.43 -14.75
N LEU A 378 20.40 10.13 -15.89
CA LEU A 378 19.30 10.21 -16.83
C LEU A 378 19.12 8.85 -17.54
N CYS A 379 20.23 8.24 -17.95
CA CYS A 379 20.25 6.91 -18.54
C CYS A 379 19.66 5.84 -17.60
N ARG A 380 20.08 5.81 -16.33
CA ARG A 380 19.52 4.88 -15.32
C ARG A 380 18.02 5.08 -15.13
N SER A 381 17.57 6.33 -15.03
CA SER A 381 16.15 6.64 -14.84
C SER A 381 15.28 6.19 -16.02
N LEU A 382 15.79 6.32 -17.25
CA LEU A 382 15.12 5.81 -18.44
C LEU A 382 15.10 4.28 -18.47
N CYS A 383 16.21 3.62 -18.16
CA CYS A 383 16.28 2.17 -18.05
C CYS A 383 15.28 1.62 -17.01
N ASP A 384 15.17 2.27 -15.85
CA ASP A 384 14.25 1.87 -14.78
C ASP A 384 12.78 2.05 -15.20
N PHE A 385 12.45 3.18 -15.84
CA PHE A 385 11.12 3.42 -16.38
C PHE A 385 10.75 2.37 -17.44
N MET A 386 11.66 2.10 -18.38
CA MET A 386 11.44 1.10 -19.41
C MET A 386 11.22 -0.30 -18.82
N ARG A 387 12.04 -0.74 -17.85
CA ARG A 387 11.88 -2.04 -17.18
C ARG A 387 10.57 -2.18 -16.42
N THR A 388 10.02 -1.08 -15.92
CA THR A 388 8.83 -1.11 -15.05
C THR A 388 7.54 -0.87 -15.81
N GLN A 389 7.57 -0.15 -16.93
CA GLN A 389 6.36 0.33 -17.61
C GLN A 389 6.27 -0.09 -19.09
N LEU A 390 7.40 -0.30 -19.78
CA LEU A 390 7.40 -0.48 -21.24
C LEU A 390 7.78 -1.88 -21.70
N VAL A 391 8.61 -2.57 -20.92
CA VAL A 391 9.22 -3.84 -21.33
C VAL A 391 8.54 -5.00 -20.63
N ALA A 392 8.10 -5.99 -21.42
CA ALA A 392 7.46 -7.20 -20.91
C ALA A 392 8.43 -8.02 -20.03
N GLU A 393 7.87 -8.71 -19.02
CA GLU A 393 8.64 -9.56 -18.11
C GLU A 393 9.54 -10.56 -18.87
N GLY A 394 10.85 -10.56 -18.54
CA GLY A 394 11.84 -11.51 -19.07
C GLY A 394 12.78 -10.98 -20.14
N VAL A 395 12.58 -9.77 -20.67
CA VAL A 395 13.54 -9.13 -21.59
C VAL A 395 14.68 -8.49 -20.80
N VAL A 396 15.89 -9.00 -20.98
CA VAL A 396 17.12 -8.43 -20.38
C VAL A 396 17.71 -7.42 -21.36
N PHE A 397 17.85 -6.17 -20.91
CA PHE A 397 18.50 -5.11 -21.69
C PHE A 397 19.34 -4.19 -20.78
N ASP A 398 20.32 -3.54 -21.39
CA ASP A 398 21.19 -2.55 -20.77
C ASP A 398 21.10 -1.19 -21.48
N GLU A 399 21.90 -0.24 -21.01
CA GLU A 399 21.94 1.13 -21.51
C GLU A 399 22.39 1.28 -22.97
N ASP A 400 23.11 0.28 -23.49
CA ASP A 400 23.62 0.27 -24.86
C ASP A 400 22.75 -0.58 -25.80
N THR A 401 21.74 -1.26 -25.25
CA THR A 401 20.78 -2.06 -26.01
C THR A 401 19.86 -1.15 -26.82
N SER A 402 19.69 -1.46 -28.11
CA SER A 402 18.83 -0.66 -28.98
C SER A 402 17.35 -0.77 -28.65
N PHE A 403 16.61 0.34 -28.74
CA PHE A 403 15.16 0.34 -28.48
C PHE A 403 14.39 -0.67 -29.34
N ALA A 404 14.84 -0.91 -30.57
CA ALA A 404 14.29 -1.95 -31.44
C ALA A 404 14.51 -3.36 -30.89
N ALA A 405 15.67 -3.63 -30.29
CA ALA A 405 15.98 -4.91 -29.65
C ALA A 405 15.23 -5.11 -28.32
N VAL A 406 14.85 -4.00 -27.65
CA VAL A 406 14.01 -4.01 -26.44
C VAL A 406 12.52 -4.16 -26.77
N GLY A 407 12.14 -4.11 -28.06
CA GLY A 407 10.76 -4.24 -28.50
C GLY A 407 9.91 -2.98 -28.28
N LEU A 408 10.55 -1.81 -28.16
CA LEU A 408 9.84 -0.54 -28.00
C LEU A 408 9.13 -0.15 -29.30
N ASP A 409 7.80 -0.11 -29.27
CA ASP A 409 6.97 0.34 -30.39
C ASP A 409 6.70 1.86 -30.32
N SER A 410 5.90 2.37 -31.28
CA SER A 410 5.55 3.79 -31.33
C SER A 410 4.77 4.28 -30.10
N LEU A 411 4.03 3.39 -29.43
CA LEU A 411 3.27 3.73 -28.22
C LEU A 411 4.20 3.81 -27.01
N GLY A 412 5.12 2.84 -26.87
CA GLY A 412 6.15 2.85 -25.84
C GLY A 412 7.08 4.05 -25.97
N LEU A 413 7.39 4.48 -27.20
CA LEU A 413 8.14 5.72 -27.42
C LEU A 413 7.39 6.96 -26.91
N MET A 414 6.07 7.05 -27.15
CA MET A 414 5.25 8.14 -26.64
C MET A 414 5.21 8.16 -25.11
N GLU A 415 5.06 7.00 -24.46
CA GLU A 415 5.09 6.88 -23.00
C GLU A 415 6.47 7.27 -22.42
N LEU A 416 7.55 6.91 -23.10
CA LEU A 416 8.91 7.33 -22.74
C LEU A 416 9.10 8.85 -22.86
N LEU A 417 8.56 9.48 -23.90
CA LEU A 417 8.62 10.93 -24.09
C LEU A 417 7.81 11.67 -23.01
N LEU A 418 6.60 11.20 -22.70
CA LEU A 418 5.77 11.75 -21.62
C LEU A 418 6.40 11.56 -20.24
N PHE A 419 7.14 10.47 -20.05
CA PHE A 419 7.94 10.27 -18.84
C PHE A 419 9.07 11.30 -18.78
N VAL A 420 9.81 11.51 -19.87
CA VAL A 420 10.89 12.50 -19.93
C VAL A 420 10.38 13.90 -19.61
N GLU A 421 9.28 14.30 -20.24
CA GLU A 421 8.65 15.61 -20.01
C GLU A 421 8.23 15.78 -18.55
N ARG A 422 7.53 14.79 -17.98
CA ARG A 422 7.08 14.84 -16.58
C ARG A 422 8.22 14.76 -15.56
N ARG A 423 9.24 13.96 -15.83
CA ARG A 423 10.31 13.63 -14.88
C ARG A 423 11.45 14.64 -14.89
N PHE A 424 11.76 15.18 -16.06
CA PHE A 424 12.92 16.06 -16.29
C PHE A 424 12.52 17.46 -16.75
N GLY A 425 11.23 17.72 -17.03
CA GLY A 425 10.77 19.03 -17.49
C GLY A 425 11.28 19.38 -18.89
N VAL A 426 11.63 18.38 -19.69
CA VAL A 426 12.16 18.54 -21.05
C VAL A 426 11.17 18.00 -22.05
N GLU A 427 10.68 18.85 -22.94
CA GLU A 427 10.01 18.42 -24.15
C GLU A 427 11.07 18.04 -25.19
N VAL A 428 10.97 16.83 -25.75
CA VAL A 428 11.89 16.36 -26.81
C VAL A 428 11.25 16.64 -28.16
N PRO A 429 11.77 17.59 -28.96
CA PRO A 429 11.18 17.92 -30.25
C PRO A 429 11.26 16.75 -31.23
N GLU A 430 10.30 16.65 -32.15
CA GLU A 430 10.29 15.60 -33.18
C GLU A 430 11.59 15.57 -34.01
N ALA A 431 12.21 16.73 -34.23
CA ALA A 431 13.50 16.85 -34.92
C ALA A 431 14.66 16.13 -34.21
N GLU A 432 14.57 15.88 -32.90
CA GLU A 432 15.56 15.15 -32.11
C GLU A 432 15.28 13.64 -32.08
N LEU A 433 14.14 13.16 -32.59
CA LEU A 433 13.78 11.73 -32.68
C LEU A 433 14.46 11.06 -33.88
N THR A 434 15.77 11.19 -33.96
CA THR A 434 16.59 10.65 -35.05
C THR A 434 17.03 9.22 -34.76
N ARG A 435 17.43 8.47 -35.82
CA ARG A 435 18.06 7.15 -35.65
C ARG A 435 19.29 7.20 -34.75
N ALA A 436 20.02 8.31 -34.71
CA ALA A 436 21.20 8.46 -33.87
C ALA A 436 20.84 8.62 -32.38
N ASN A 437 19.76 9.33 -32.05
CA ASN A 437 19.35 9.50 -30.66
C ASN A 437 18.51 8.32 -30.14
N LEU A 438 17.85 7.57 -31.03
CA LEU A 438 17.00 6.42 -30.68
C LEU A 438 17.68 5.07 -30.94
N HIS A 439 19.02 5.01 -31.03
CA HIS A 439 19.71 3.73 -31.23
C HIS A 439 20.03 2.99 -29.93
N SER A 440 19.99 3.65 -28.76
CA SER A 440 20.19 3.05 -27.44
C SER A 440 19.61 3.97 -26.35
N VAL A 441 19.38 3.42 -25.16
CA VAL A 441 18.87 4.21 -24.02
C VAL A 441 19.88 5.30 -23.64
N ARG A 442 21.18 5.00 -23.71
CA ARG A 442 22.25 5.98 -23.48
C ARG A 442 22.20 7.15 -24.46
N ALA A 443 22.10 6.88 -25.75
CA ALA A 443 22.06 7.93 -26.77
C ALA A 443 20.84 8.84 -26.61
N PHE A 444 19.71 8.26 -26.22
CA PHE A 444 18.52 9.04 -25.91
C PHE A 444 18.70 9.85 -24.64
N ALA A 445 19.33 9.27 -23.62
CA ALA A 445 19.66 9.98 -22.39
C ALA A 445 20.60 11.18 -22.62
N GLU A 446 21.58 11.03 -23.49
CA GLU A 446 22.49 12.11 -23.90
C GLU A 446 21.75 13.22 -24.65
N CYS A 447 20.84 12.87 -25.57
CA CYS A 447 19.99 13.83 -26.26
C CYS A 447 19.15 14.65 -25.25
N VAL A 448 18.44 13.98 -24.34
CA VAL A 448 17.67 14.65 -23.28
C VAL A 448 18.57 15.48 -22.35
N GLY A 449 19.77 15.00 -22.05
CA GLY A 449 20.80 15.71 -21.28
C GLY A 449 21.26 17.02 -21.93
N ARG A 450 21.41 17.04 -23.26
CA ARG A 450 21.69 18.27 -24.01
C ARG A 450 20.51 19.23 -23.98
N LEU A 451 19.29 18.73 -24.20
CA LEU A 451 18.07 19.54 -24.23
C LEU A 451 17.71 20.15 -22.85
N SER A 452 18.05 19.46 -21.76
CA SER A 452 17.91 19.96 -20.38
C SER A 452 18.97 20.99 -19.97
N GLY A 453 19.98 21.27 -20.82
CA GLY A 453 21.13 22.12 -20.44
C GLY A 453 22.09 21.45 -19.45
N LEU A 454 21.95 20.14 -19.20
CA LEU A 454 22.80 19.36 -18.31
C LEU A 454 24.09 18.86 -18.98
N GLY A 455 24.34 19.21 -20.24
CA GLY A 455 25.54 18.79 -20.96
C GLY A 455 26.00 19.73 -22.06
N THR A 456 26.85 20.71 -21.73
CA THR A 456 27.96 21.17 -22.59
C THR A 456 29.05 21.86 -21.75
N ALA A 457 30.17 21.16 -21.52
CA ALA A 457 31.50 21.76 -21.47
C ALA A 457 32.46 20.74 -22.11
N ALA A 458 32.48 20.70 -23.45
CA ALA A 458 33.44 19.90 -24.20
C ALA A 458 34.39 20.81 -24.99
N SER A 459 35.69 20.57 -24.74
CA SER A 459 36.81 20.68 -25.69
C SER A 459 37.03 22.02 -26.42
N GLY A 460 37.98 22.81 -25.93
CA GLY A 460 38.68 23.79 -26.74
C GLY A 460 39.53 23.11 -27.80
N GLU A 461 39.31 23.49 -29.05
CA GLU A 461 40.02 23.03 -30.24
C GLU A 461 41.50 23.40 -30.20
N ALA A 462 42.36 22.40 -30.42
CA ALA A 462 43.72 22.59 -30.87
C ALA A 462 43.70 22.92 -32.38
N GLY A 463 43.76 24.20 -32.71
CA GLY A 463 44.06 24.68 -34.06
C GLY A 463 45.43 25.36 -34.05
N GLY A 464 46.43 24.71 -34.63
CA GLY A 464 47.72 25.31 -34.95
C GLY A 464 48.19 24.84 -36.32
N PRO A 465 48.91 25.69 -37.07
CA PRO A 465 50.06 25.25 -37.84
C PRO A 465 51.36 25.30 -37.03
#